data_AF-A0A166NQ89-F1
#
_entry.id   AF-A0A166NQ89-F1
#
_cell.length_a   1.000
_cell.length_b   1.000
_cell.length_c   1.000
_cell.angle_alpha   90.00
_cell.angle_beta   90.00
_cell.angle_gamma   90.00
#
_symmetry.space_group_name_H-M   'P 1'
#
loop_
_entity.id
_entity.type
_entity.pdbx_description
1 polymer ?
#
loop_
_entity_poly.entity_id
_entity_poly.type
_entity_poly.pdbx_seq_one_letter_code
_entity_poly.pdbx_strand_id
1 'polypeptide(L)'
;MIGMLHGIATTCMGELLENIFDEVQMGGCFIKVCNVTEPPNEKASRGKAPDVAFYMRPQYSQGYDLKPWPQVVIEVGTSESQPKLEEDARFWLIDGGTAVRWVLTLKFFKDRALLCSWILTDTNKLQVRSCMEAVKHDGRYTLTSPQEDLHLSFSKLFLRQPHGHEPDTVVLSCQAFLDMVNLVHTQYEESEESPTQPAARPSPSRP
;
A
#
# COMPACT_ATOMS: atom_id res chain seq x y z
N MET A 1 2.28 17.07 -11.47
CA MET A 1 2.75 15.81 -12.09
C MET A 1 3.11 14.77 -11.05
N ILE A 2 4.20 14.89 -10.27
CA ILE A 2 4.61 13.85 -9.27
C ILE A 2 3.52 13.51 -8.24
N GLY A 3 2.85 14.53 -7.68
CA GLY A 3 1.78 14.29 -6.69
C GLY A 3 0.52 13.58 -7.24
N MET A 4 0.30 13.62 -8.56
CA MET A 4 -0.88 13.01 -9.18
C MET A 4 -0.72 11.51 -9.33
N LEU A 5 0.41 11.06 -9.90
CA LEU A 5 0.74 9.63 -9.96
C LEU A 5 0.76 9.02 -8.55
N HIS A 6 1.35 9.72 -7.57
CA HIS A 6 1.36 9.29 -6.18
C HIS A 6 -0.06 9.08 -5.64
N GLY A 7 -0.94 10.08 -5.77
CA GLY A 7 -2.32 9.99 -5.28
C GLY A 7 -3.14 8.87 -5.94
N ILE A 8 -2.99 8.67 -7.25
CA ILE A 8 -3.66 7.57 -7.99
C ILE A 8 -3.13 6.22 -7.47
N ALA A 9 -1.80 6.05 -7.41
CA ALA A 9 -1.18 4.81 -6.94
C ALA A 9 -1.56 4.45 -5.50
N THR A 10 -1.54 5.42 -4.59
CA THR A 10 -1.96 5.27 -3.19
C THR A 10 -3.42 4.80 -3.10
N THR A 11 -4.30 5.39 -3.91
CA THR A 11 -5.73 5.02 -3.95
C THR A 11 -5.92 3.60 -4.45
N CYS A 12 -5.40 3.28 -5.65
CA CYS A 12 -5.55 1.96 -6.26
C CYS A 12 -4.94 0.84 -5.42
N MET A 13 -3.77 1.07 -4.80
CA MET A 13 -3.14 0.06 -3.95
C MET A 13 -3.93 -0.17 -2.64
N GLY A 14 -4.49 0.89 -2.07
CA GLY A 14 -5.38 0.78 -0.91
C GLY A 14 -6.66 0.01 -1.23
N GLU A 15 -7.29 0.29 -2.36
CA GLU A 15 -8.50 -0.43 -2.84
C GLU A 15 -8.19 -1.91 -3.16
N LEU A 16 -7.03 -2.18 -3.76
CA LEU A 16 -6.59 -3.56 -4.01
C LEU A 16 -6.53 -4.38 -2.71
N LEU A 17 -5.94 -3.84 -1.64
CA LEU A 17 -5.90 -4.54 -0.36
C LEU A 17 -7.27 -4.68 0.30
N GLU A 18 -8.14 -3.67 0.20
CA GLU A 18 -9.53 -3.79 0.68
C GLU A 18 -10.25 -4.95 0.00
N ASN A 19 -10.16 -5.04 -1.33
CA ASN A 19 -10.76 -6.12 -2.10
C ASN A 19 -10.21 -7.49 -1.67
N ILE A 20 -8.89 -7.60 -1.49
CA ILE A 20 -8.26 -8.85 -0.99
C ILE A 20 -8.78 -9.21 0.41
N PHE A 21 -8.95 -8.23 1.29
CA PHE A 21 -9.50 -8.48 2.63
C PHE A 21 -10.98 -8.89 2.57
N ASP A 22 -11.77 -8.30 1.68
CA ASP A 22 -13.17 -8.68 1.46
C ASP A 22 -13.29 -10.09 0.88
N GLU A 23 -12.43 -10.48 -0.06
CA GLU A 23 -12.38 -11.82 -0.64
C GLU A 23 -12.15 -12.91 0.41
N VAL A 24 -11.34 -12.62 1.44
CA VAL A 24 -11.12 -13.53 2.58
C VAL A 24 -12.11 -13.31 3.74
N GLN A 25 -13.20 -12.56 3.50
CA GLN A 25 -14.28 -12.26 4.46
C GLN A 25 -13.85 -11.43 5.68
N MET A 26 -12.80 -10.63 5.52
CA MET A 26 -12.17 -9.86 6.61
C MET A 26 -12.11 -8.34 6.38
N GLY A 27 -12.68 -7.78 5.32
CA GLY A 27 -12.62 -6.33 5.10
C GLY A 27 -13.25 -5.49 6.22
N GLY A 28 -14.27 -6.03 6.90
CA GLY A 28 -14.85 -5.42 8.09
C GLY A 28 -13.91 -5.34 9.31
N CYS A 29 -12.77 -6.05 9.29
CA CYS A 29 -11.83 -6.10 10.41
C CYS A 29 -10.96 -4.86 10.54
N PHE A 30 -10.80 -4.11 9.45
CA PHE A 30 -9.93 -2.95 9.40
C PHE A 30 -10.70 -1.63 9.29
N ILE A 31 -10.02 -0.56 9.70
CA ILE A 31 -10.32 0.81 9.34
C ILE A 31 -9.18 1.26 8.45
N LYS A 32 -9.47 1.52 7.18
CA LYS A 32 -8.52 2.14 6.25
C LYS A 32 -8.42 3.63 6.57
N VAL A 33 -7.20 4.13 6.62
CA VAL A 33 -6.88 5.51 6.90
C VAL A 33 -5.75 5.94 5.96
N CYS A 34 -5.81 7.17 5.46
CA CYS A 34 -4.75 7.75 4.64
C CYS A 34 -4.24 9.03 5.30
N ASN A 35 -2.92 9.26 5.28
CA ASN A 35 -2.28 10.50 5.76
C ASN A 35 -2.55 10.87 7.24
N VAL A 36 -2.76 9.89 8.12
CA VAL A 36 -2.85 10.15 9.57
C VAL A 36 -1.49 9.98 10.21
N THR A 37 -1.02 11.06 10.83
CA THR A 37 0.26 11.08 11.54
C THR A 37 0.19 10.27 12.82
N GLU A 38 0.96 9.19 12.87
CA GLU A 38 1.20 8.44 14.09
C GLU A 38 2.09 9.23 15.04
N PRO A 39 1.82 9.20 16.36
CA PRO A 39 2.63 9.92 17.32
C PRO A 39 4.07 9.42 17.25
N PRO A 40 5.06 10.31 17.42
CA PRO A 40 6.45 9.90 17.55
C PRO A 40 6.59 8.89 18.69
N ASN A 41 7.35 7.83 18.46
CA ASN A 41 7.79 6.99 19.57
C ASN A 41 8.89 7.72 20.38
N GLU A 42 9.29 7.18 21.53
CA GLU A 42 10.31 7.77 22.41
C GLU A 42 11.67 8.03 21.73
N LYS A 43 11.93 7.41 20.56
CA LYS A 43 13.18 7.50 19.81
C LYS A 43 13.08 8.40 18.56
N ALA A 44 11.89 8.73 18.11
CA ALA A 44 11.64 9.53 16.91
C ALA A 44 11.26 10.95 17.31
N SER A 45 11.94 11.94 16.76
CA SER A 45 11.63 13.35 17.03
C SER A 45 10.38 13.86 16.29
N ARG A 46 9.85 13.08 15.35
CA ARG A 46 8.66 13.42 14.55
C ARG A 46 7.79 12.19 14.32
N GLY A 47 6.48 12.40 14.41
CA GLY A 47 5.49 11.42 13.97
C GLY A 47 5.60 11.16 12.47
N LYS A 48 5.10 10.01 12.03
CA LYS A 48 5.10 9.61 10.63
C LYS A 48 3.69 9.30 10.19
N ALA A 49 3.31 9.76 9.00
CA ALA A 49 2.03 9.41 8.39
C ALA A 49 2.29 8.39 7.27
N PRO A 50 1.60 7.24 7.26
CA PRO A 50 1.66 6.32 6.13
C PRO A 50 0.80 6.85 4.97
N ASP A 51 1.15 6.49 3.74
CA ASP A 51 0.27 6.77 2.59
C ASP A 51 -1.10 6.08 2.76
N VAL A 52 -1.10 4.80 3.13
CA VAL A 52 -2.29 4.05 3.56
C VAL A 52 -1.97 3.18 4.76
N ALA A 53 -2.88 3.12 5.72
CA ALA A 53 -2.80 2.23 6.86
C ALA A 53 -4.14 1.55 7.15
N PHE A 54 -4.06 0.32 7.64
CA PHE A 54 -5.19 -0.49 8.06
C PHE A 54 -5.08 -0.79 9.56
N TYR A 55 -5.99 -0.20 10.34
CA TYR A 55 -6.06 -0.39 11.78
C TYR A 55 -7.09 -1.46 12.10
N MET A 56 -6.69 -2.45 12.87
CA MET A 56 -7.60 -3.48 13.35
C MET A 56 -8.62 -2.87 14.30
N ARG A 57 -9.91 -3.15 14.07
CA ARG A 57 -10.94 -2.69 14.98
C ARG A 57 -10.81 -3.43 16.32
N PRO A 58 -11.10 -2.76 17.46
CA PRO A 58 -10.90 -3.35 18.79
C PRO A 58 -11.57 -4.72 19.00
N GLN A 59 -12.74 -4.97 18.41
CA GLN A 59 -13.43 -6.25 18.55
C GLN A 59 -12.69 -7.43 17.89
N TYR A 60 -11.74 -7.18 16.99
CA TYR A 60 -10.94 -8.20 16.32
C TYR A 60 -9.53 -8.33 16.91
N SER A 61 -9.13 -7.46 17.85
CA SER A 61 -7.76 -7.42 18.35
C SER A 61 -7.38 -8.59 19.26
N GLN A 62 -8.31 -9.51 19.58
CA GLN A 62 -8.07 -10.66 20.46
C GLN A 62 -7.44 -10.28 21.82
N GLY A 63 -7.76 -9.09 22.33
CA GLY A 63 -7.21 -8.57 23.59
C GLY A 63 -5.78 -8.02 23.49
N TYR A 64 -5.16 -8.01 22.30
CA TYR A 64 -3.91 -7.31 22.08
C TYR A 64 -4.13 -5.79 22.11
N ASP A 65 -3.22 -5.08 22.79
CA ASP A 65 -3.13 -3.62 22.70
C ASP A 65 -2.30 -3.26 21.46
N LEU A 66 -3.01 -2.95 20.37
CA LEU A 66 -2.42 -2.67 19.08
C LEU A 66 -2.25 -1.17 18.83
N LYS A 67 -2.91 -0.32 19.63
CA LYS A 67 -2.85 1.12 19.46
C LYS A 67 -1.51 1.67 19.96
N PRO A 68 -1.00 2.76 19.37
CA PRO A 68 -1.62 3.53 18.29
C PRO A 68 -1.38 2.94 16.88
N TRP A 69 -0.71 1.81 16.74
CA TRP A 69 -0.14 1.37 15.47
C TRP A 69 -1.11 0.62 14.53
N PRO A 70 -0.95 0.80 13.20
CA PRO A 70 -1.67 0.00 12.22
C PRO A 70 -1.14 -1.43 12.13
N GLN A 71 -1.90 -2.33 11.50
CA GLN A 71 -1.50 -3.72 11.27
C GLN A 71 -0.90 -3.92 9.89
N VAL A 72 -1.39 -3.16 8.91
CA VAL A 72 -0.86 -3.13 7.55
C VAL A 72 -0.58 -1.68 7.15
N VAL A 73 0.58 -1.47 6.53
CA VAL A 73 0.99 -0.16 6.02
C VAL A 73 1.38 -0.29 4.55
N ILE A 74 1.02 0.72 3.77
CA ILE A 74 1.44 0.89 2.38
C ILE A 74 2.21 2.21 2.29
N GLU A 75 3.38 2.17 1.69
CA GLU A 75 4.16 3.35 1.31
C GLU A 75 4.40 3.35 -0.20
N VAL A 76 4.04 4.43 -0.87
CA VAL A 76 4.20 4.61 -2.30
C VAL A 76 5.36 5.57 -2.55
N GLY A 77 6.25 5.21 -3.45
CA GLY A 77 7.36 6.07 -3.84
C GLY A 77 7.30 6.40 -5.32
N THR A 78 7.08 7.67 -5.67
CA THR A 78 7.18 8.12 -7.07
C THR A 78 8.47 8.88 -7.31
N SER A 79 8.92 9.66 -6.33
CA SER A 79 10.19 10.42 -6.37
C SER A 79 11.23 9.89 -5.37
N GLU A 80 10.75 9.19 -4.34
CA GLU A 80 11.51 8.61 -3.25
C GLU A 80 12.43 7.50 -3.77
N SER A 81 13.62 7.38 -3.19
CA SER A 81 14.56 6.32 -3.53
C SER A 81 14.14 4.99 -2.90
N GLN A 82 14.56 3.87 -3.48
CA GLN A 82 14.30 2.55 -2.88
C GLN A 82 14.85 2.43 -1.45
N PRO A 83 16.07 2.91 -1.12
CA PRO A 83 16.55 2.93 0.26
C PRO A 83 15.68 3.74 1.22
N LYS A 84 15.01 4.80 0.72
CA LYS A 84 14.09 5.58 1.56
C LYS A 84 12.85 4.78 1.91
N LEU A 85 12.24 4.09 0.94
CA LEU A 85 11.10 3.20 1.19
C LEU A 85 11.46 2.02 2.11
N GLU A 86 12.68 1.50 2.02
CA GLU A 86 13.18 0.48 2.95
C GLU A 86 13.33 1.03 4.37
N GLU A 87 13.89 2.23 4.53
CA GLU A 87 13.93 2.91 5.83
C GLU A 87 12.51 3.14 6.36
N ASP A 88 11.57 3.44 5.47
CA ASP A 88 10.19 3.64 5.83
C ASP A 88 9.52 2.35 6.32
N ALA A 89 9.72 1.24 5.62
CA ALA A 89 9.28 -0.08 6.07
C ALA A 89 9.93 -0.50 7.39
N ARG A 90 11.23 -0.20 7.56
CA ARG A 90 11.96 -0.45 8.80
C ARG A 90 11.36 0.32 9.96
N PHE A 91 11.05 1.61 9.79
CA PHE A 91 10.40 2.41 10.82
C PHE A 91 9.12 1.75 11.28
N TRP A 92 8.19 1.44 10.37
CA TRP A 92 6.90 0.85 10.74
C TRP A 92 7.04 -0.48 11.47
N LEU A 93 7.89 -1.38 10.97
CA LEU A 93 8.03 -2.72 11.54
C LEU A 93 8.78 -2.71 12.87
N ILE A 94 9.86 -1.94 12.99
CA ILE A 94 10.67 -1.93 14.22
C ILE A 94 9.99 -1.11 15.31
N ASP A 95 9.45 0.06 14.96
CA ASP A 95 8.89 0.99 15.94
C ASP A 95 7.45 0.63 16.31
N GLY A 96 6.68 0.10 15.36
CA GLY A 96 5.37 -0.49 15.62
C GLY A 96 5.44 -1.87 16.31
N GLY A 97 6.63 -2.45 16.41
CA GLY A 97 6.89 -3.71 17.12
C GLY A 97 5.97 -4.83 16.63
N THR A 98 5.27 -5.48 17.57
CA THR A 98 4.35 -6.57 17.24
C THR A 98 2.99 -6.09 16.73
N ALA A 99 2.69 -4.79 16.71
CA ALA A 99 1.40 -4.32 16.23
C ALA A 99 1.34 -4.28 14.69
N VAL A 100 2.43 -3.87 14.04
CA VAL A 100 2.56 -3.87 12.58
C VAL A 100 2.97 -5.26 12.11
N ARG A 101 2.18 -5.85 11.21
CA ARG A 101 2.35 -7.22 10.73
C ARG A 101 2.85 -7.30 9.30
N TRP A 102 2.53 -6.29 8.49
CA TRP A 102 2.83 -6.27 7.08
C TRP A 102 3.05 -4.85 6.59
N VAL A 103 4.17 -4.63 5.91
CA VAL A 103 4.40 -3.36 5.21
C VAL A 103 4.64 -3.65 3.75
N LEU A 104 3.96 -2.89 2.89
CA LEU A 104 4.10 -2.94 1.45
C LEU A 104 4.71 -1.63 0.96
N THR A 105 5.76 -1.72 0.14
CA THR A 105 6.34 -0.56 -0.52
C THR A 105 6.14 -0.67 -2.02
N LEU A 106 5.52 0.32 -2.64
CA LEU A 106 5.27 0.37 -4.08
C LEU A 106 6.08 1.50 -4.70
N LYS A 107 7.13 1.16 -5.45
CA LYS A 107 7.99 2.13 -6.14
C LYS A 107 7.64 2.18 -7.61
N PHE A 108 7.25 3.36 -8.10
CA PHE A 108 7.17 3.64 -9.53
C PHE A 108 8.47 4.26 -10.03
N PHE A 109 8.95 3.75 -11.14
CA PHE A 109 9.99 4.33 -11.99
C PHE A 109 9.33 4.77 -13.31
N LYS A 110 10.13 5.30 -14.24
CA LYS A 110 9.64 5.73 -15.55
C LYS A 110 8.98 4.59 -16.35
N ASP A 111 9.55 3.40 -16.28
CA ASP A 111 9.26 2.25 -17.13
C ASP A 111 9.09 0.94 -16.34
N ARG A 112 9.01 1.02 -15.01
CA ARG A 112 8.79 -0.15 -14.17
C ARG A 112 8.11 0.21 -12.85
N ALA A 113 7.44 -0.76 -12.25
CA ALA A 113 6.84 -0.68 -10.92
C ALA A 113 7.34 -1.86 -10.09
N LEU A 114 7.76 -1.59 -8.84
CA LEU A 114 8.29 -2.59 -7.91
C LEU A 114 7.46 -2.57 -6.63
N LEU A 115 6.80 -3.68 -6.33
CA LEU A 115 6.08 -3.90 -5.07
C LEU A 115 6.90 -4.84 -4.20
N CYS A 116 7.26 -4.44 -2.99
CA CYS A 116 7.97 -5.30 -2.03
C CYS A 116 7.17 -5.49 -0.75
N SER A 117 7.17 -6.73 -0.26
CA SER A 117 6.56 -7.13 1.00
C SER A 117 7.60 -7.24 2.11
N TRP A 118 7.35 -6.54 3.21
CA TRP A 118 8.24 -6.49 4.37
C TRP A 118 7.52 -7.05 5.60
N ILE A 119 8.24 -7.85 6.38
CA ILE A 119 7.77 -8.42 7.64
C ILE A 119 8.89 -8.42 8.68
N LEU A 120 8.52 -8.53 9.96
CA LEU A 120 9.44 -8.99 10.98
C LEU A 120 9.42 -10.52 11.05
N THR A 121 10.60 -11.11 11.04
CA THR A 121 10.78 -12.52 11.40
C THR A 121 10.50 -12.73 12.89
N ASP A 122 10.34 -13.98 13.31
CA ASP A 122 10.17 -14.33 14.72
C ASP A 122 11.41 -13.96 15.58
N THR A 123 12.53 -13.62 14.94
CA THR A 123 13.75 -13.11 15.59
C THR A 123 13.84 -11.57 15.62
N ASN A 124 12.74 -10.87 15.34
CA ASN A 124 12.67 -9.41 15.22
C ASN A 124 13.65 -8.80 14.20
N LYS A 125 14.03 -9.58 13.18
CA LYS A 125 14.80 -9.07 12.04
C LYS A 125 13.86 -8.65 10.93
N LEU A 126 14.09 -7.44 10.41
CA LEU A 126 13.47 -6.96 9.18
C LEU A 126 13.87 -7.86 8.02
N GLN A 127 12.88 -8.30 7.24
CA GLN A 127 13.10 -9.12 6.06
C GLN A 127 12.18 -8.66 4.93
N VAL A 128 12.76 -8.50 3.73
CA VAL A 128 12.00 -8.54 2.47
C VAL A 128 11.56 -9.97 2.27
N ARG A 129 10.25 -10.21 2.30
CA ARG A 129 9.68 -11.53 2.07
C ARG A 129 9.76 -11.90 0.59
N SER A 130 9.28 -11.00 -0.26
CA SER A 130 9.26 -11.14 -1.72
C SER A 130 8.97 -9.78 -2.35
N CYS A 131 9.32 -9.64 -3.62
CA CYS A 131 8.96 -8.48 -4.44
C CYS A 131 8.38 -8.94 -5.78
N MET A 132 7.50 -8.12 -6.34
CA MET A 132 7.00 -8.21 -7.70
C MET A 132 7.45 -6.99 -8.49
N GLU A 133 7.85 -7.21 -9.73
CA GLU A 133 8.28 -6.19 -10.69
C GLU A 133 7.44 -6.28 -11.97
N ALA A 134 6.86 -5.15 -12.36
CA ALA A 134 6.22 -5.01 -13.66
C ALA A 134 7.02 -4.01 -14.51
N VAL A 135 7.28 -4.34 -15.76
CA VAL A 135 8.01 -3.50 -16.72
C VAL A 135 7.08 -3.06 -17.84
N LYS A 136 7.17 -1.78 -18.19
CA LYS A 136 6.38 -1.14 -19.24
C LYS A 136 6.99 -1.43 -20.62
N HIS A 137 6.22 -2.09 -21.47
CA HIS A 137 6.51 -2.30 -22.89
C HIS A 137 5.32 -1.78 -23.71
N ASP A 138 5.60 -0.91 -24.69
CA ASP A 138 4.61 -0.36 -25.63
C ASP A 138 3.34 0.18 -24.95
N GLY A 139 3.52 0.98 -23.89
CA GLY A 139 2.39 1.59 -23.18
C GLY A 139 1.75 0.71 -22.10
N ARG A 140 2.14 -0.57 -21.98
CA ARG A 140 1.51 -1.50 -21.04
C ARG A 140 2.53 -2.19 -20.14
N TYR A 141 2.17 -2.38 -18.87
CA TYR A 141 2.99 -3.13 -17.94
C TYR A 141 2.81 -4.64 -18.14
N THR A 142 3.90 -5.38 -17.96
CA THR A 142 3.96 -6.85 -17.96
C THR A 142 4.87 -7.33 -16.82
N LEU A 143 4.63 -8.53 -16.28
CA LEU A 143 5.45 -9.10 -15.20
C LEU A 143 6.79 -9.62 -15.74
N THR A 144 7.87 -9.48 -14.96
CA THR A 144 9.17 -10.07 -15.34
C THR A 144 9.22 -11.55 -14.92
N SER A 145 9.21 -12.49 -15.86
CA SER A 145 9.11 -13.92 -15.52
C SER A 145 10.39 -14.54 -14.93
N PRO A 146 10.31 -15.47 -13.96
CA PRO A 146 9.16 -15.82 -13.12
C PRO A 146 9.11 -15.02 -11.80
N GLN A 147 7.91 -14.65 -11.34
CA GLN A 147 7.68 -14.05 -10.02
C GLN A 147 6.70 -14.87 -9.20
N GLU A 148 6.76 -14.69 -7.88
CA GLU A 148 5.88 -15.35 -6.92
C GLU A 148 4.87 -14.37 -6.32
N ASP A 149 3.71 -14.91 -5.94
CA ASP A 149 2.69 -14.16 -5.23
C ASP A 149 3.20 -13.68 -3.85
N LEU A 150 2.63 -12.58 -3.34
CA LEU A 150 2.93 -12.13 -1.98
C LEU A 150 1.97 -12.83 -1.01
N HIS A 151 2.53 -13.62 -0.11
CA HIS A 151 1.76 -14.36 0.88
C HIS A 151 1.95 -13.79 2.29
N LEU A 152 0.86 -13.70 3.05
CA LEU A 152 0.91 -13.48 4.49
C LEU A 152 0.04 -14.50 5.21
N SER A 153 0.49 -14.98 6.37
CA SER A 153 -0.31 -15.92 7.17
C SER A 153 -1.56 -15.21 7.68
N PHE A 154 -2.73 -15.84 7.48
CA PHE A 154 -4.00 -15.36 7.98
C PHE A 154 -3.93 -15.10 9.48
N SER A 155 -3.41 -16.06 10.25
CA SER A 155 -3.34 -15.95 11.70
C SER A 155 -2.35 -14.91 12.20
N LYS A 156 -1.28 -14.63 11.45
CA LYS A 156 -0.39 -13.50 11.75
C LYS A 156 -1.07 -12.16 11.51
N LEU A 157 -1.88 -12.05 10.46
CA LEU A 157 -2.55 -10.79 10.10
C LEU A 157 -3.76 -10.49 10.98
N PHE A 158 -4.60 -11.49 11.22
CA PHE A 158 -5.90 -11.35 11.89
C PHE A 158 -5.91 -11.83 13.36
N LEU A 159 -4.74 -12.22 13.88
CA LEU A 159 -4.52 -12.60 15.28
C LEU A 159 -5.34 -13.80 15.77
N ARG A 160 -5.90 -14.59 14.86
CA ARG A 160 -6.68 -15.81 15.15
C ARG A 160 -6.50 -16.86 14.06
N GLN A 161 -6.80 -18.11 14.36
CA GLN A 161 -6.83 -19.14 13.32
C GLN A 161 -7.95 -18.86 12.30
N PRO A 162 -7.76 -19.22 11.02
CA PRO A 162 -8.84 -19.20 10.05
C PRO A 162 -9.96 -20.16 10.50
N HIS A 163 -11.19 -19.82 10.14
CA HIS A 163 -12.37 -20.62 10.46
C HIS A 163 -13.24 -20.84 9.22
N GLY A 164 -13.83 -22.03 9.10
CA GLY A 164 -14.75 -22.35 8.02
C GLY A 164 -14.08 -22.32 6.65
N HIS A 165 -14.43 -21.33 5.83
CA HIS A 165 -13.94 -21.15 4.45
C HIS A 165 -12.82 -20.12 4.32
N GLU A 166 -12.35 -19.56 5.42
CA GLU A 166 -11.22 -18.63 5.42
C GLU A 166 -9.91 -19.35 5.05
N PRO A 167 -9.01 -18.71 4.29
CA PRO A 167 -7.76 -19.33 3.87
C PRO A 167 -6.70 -19.30 4.98
N ASP A 168 -5.71 -20.19 4.90
CA ASP A 168 -4.53 -20.15 5.78
C ASP A 168 -3.61 -18.96 5.48
N THR A 169 -3.67 -18.45 4.24
CA THR A 169 -2.84 -17.34 3.77
C THR A 169 -3.68 -16.31 3.01
N VAL A 170 -3.42 -15.04 3.28
CA VAL A 170 -3.84 -13.92 2.44
C VAL A 170 -2.84 -13.79 1.30
N VAL A 171 -3.35 -13.69 0.07
CA VAL A 171 -2.55 -13.67 -1.16
C VAL A 171 -2.82 -12.38 -1.91
N LEU A 172 -1.76 -11.62 -2.17
CA LEU A 172 -1.77 -10.59 -3.21
C LEU A 172 -1.08 -11.22 -4.43
N SER A 173 -1.84 -11.44 -5.50
CA SER A 173 -1.34 -12.16 -6.66
C SER A 173 -0.57 -11.26 -7.63
N CYS A 174 0.35 -11.84 -8.41
CA CYS A 174 1.06 -11.11 -9.45
C CYS A 174 0.08 -10.50 -10.47
N GLN A 175 -1.03 -11.20 -10.77
CA GLN A 175 -2.05 -10.71 -11.70
C GLN A 175 -2.77 -9.48 -11.14
N ALA A 176 -3.20 -9.52 -9.86
CA ALA A 176 -3.87 -8.39 -9.24
C ALA A 176 -2.94 -7.16 -9.11
N PHE A 177 -1.66 -7.39 -8.82
CA PHE A 177 -0.63 -6.35 -8.88
C PHE A 177 -0.50 -5.76 -10.30
N LEU A 178 -0.41 -6.60 -11.33
CA LEU A 178 -0.28 -6.17 -12.71
C LEU A 178 -1.49 -5.36 -13.19
N ASP A 179 -2.70 -5.81 -12.85
CA ASP A 179 -3.95 -5.14 -13.20
C ASP A 179 -4.02 -3.77 -12.52
N MET A 180 -3.65 -3.69 -11.24
CA MET A 180 -3.56 -2.42 -10.51
C MET A 180 -2.55 -1.47 -11.14
N VAL A 181 -1.34 -1.92 -11.47
CA VAL A 181 -0.31 -1.07 -12.09
C VAL A 181 -0.77 -0.53 -13.45
N ASN A 182 -1.42 -1.37 -14.27
CA ASN A 182 -1.99 -0.92 -15.54
C ASN A 182 -3.13 0.09 -15.34
N LEU A 183 -3.99 -0.12 -14.34
CA LEU A 183 -5.06 0.83 -14.00
C LEU A 183 -4.50 2.19 -13.57
N VAL A 184 -3.49 2.21 -12.68
CA VAL A 184 -2.79 3.44 -12.27
C VAL A 184 -2.23 4.16 -13.49
N HIS A 185 -1.64 3.40 -14.41
CA HIS A 185 -1.04 3.96 -15.60
C HIS A 185 -2.08 4.62 -16.53
N THR A 186 -3.19 3.93 -16.83
CA THR A 186 -4.28 4.45 -17.64
C THR A 186 -4.88 5.72 -17.05
N GLN A 187 -5.19 5.72 -15.75
CA GLN A 187 -5.73 6.91 -15.09
C GLN A 187 -4.75 8.09 -15.11
N TYR A 188 -3.45 7.82 -14.98
CA TYR A 188 -2.43 8.85 -15.06
C TYR A 188 -2.35 9.47 -16.46
N GLU A 189 -2.38 8.68 -17.53
CA GLU A 189 -2.39 9.20 -18.91
C GLU A 189 -3.66 10.03 -19.20
N GLU A 190 -4.84 9.54 -18.81
CA GLU A 190 -6.11 10.27 -18.97
C GLU A 190 -6.11 11.62 -18.24
N SER A 191 -5.46 11.68 -17.08
CA SER A 191 -5.35 12.91 -16.28
C SER A 191 -4.39 13.95 -16.86
N GLU A 192 -3.36 13.51 -17.61
CA GLU A 192 -2.44 14.40 -18.33
C GLU A 192 -3.06 14.89 -19.66
N GLU A 193 -3.91 14.08 -20.30
CA GLU A 193 -4.62 14.41 -21.55
C GLU A 193 -5.84 15.32 -21.36
N SER A 194 -6.27 15.58 -20.13
CA SER A 194 -7.33 16.53 -19.79
C SER A 194 -6.78 17.86 -19.23
N PRO A 195 -6.01 18.66 -19.98
CA PRO A 195 -5.64 19.98 -19.53
C PRO A 195 -6.91 20.82 -19.40
N THR A 196 -7.17 21.31 -18.20
CA THR A 196 -8.31 22.17 -17.86
C THR A 196 -8.41 23.27 -18.91
N GLN A 197 -9.47 23.25 -19.73
CA GLN A 197 -9.74 24.38 -20.62
C GLN A 197 -9.84 25.64 -19.75
N PRO A 198 -9.04 26.69 -20.00
CA PRO A 198 -9.18 27.91 -19.23
C PRO A 198 -10.59 28.44 -19.44
N ALA A 199 -11.31 28.63 -18.34
CA ALA A 199 -12.67 29.18 -18.34
C ALA A 199 -12.71 30.40 -19.27
N ALA A 200 -13.54 30.32 -20.31
CA ALA A 200 -13.73 31.40 -21.25
C ALA A 200 -14.08 32.66 -20.44
N ARG A 201 -13.21 33.68 -20.52
CA ARG A 201 -13.48 34.98 -19.89
C ARG A 201 -14.82 35.49 -20.47
N PRO A 202 -15.79 35.88 -19.62
CA PRO A 202 -17.00 36.48 -20.13
C PRO A 202 -16.63 37.74 -20.93
N SER A 203 -17.04 37.77 -22.19
CA SER A 203 -16.86 38.92 -23.06
C SER A 203 -17.49 40.15 -22.40
N PRO A 204 -16.79 41.30 -22.33
CA PRO A 204 -17.39 42.51 -21.81
C PRO A 204 -18.57 42.90 -22.70
N SER A 205 -19.77 42.94 -22.11
CA SER A 205 -20.96 43.51 -22.72
C SER A 205 -20.66 44.95 -23.13
N ARG A 206 -20.71 45.21 -24.44
CA ARG A 206 -20.56 46.55 -25.01
C ARG A 206 -21.80 47.38 -24.66
N PRO A 207 -21.63 48.66 -24.27
CA PRO A 207 -22.73 49.59 -23.99
C PRO A 207 -23.52 49.96 -25.25
#